data_AF-A0A6A4L0P0-F1
#
_entry.id   AF-A0A6A4L0P0-F1
#
_cell.length_a   1.000
_cell.length_b   1.000
_cell.length_c   1.000
_cell.angle_alpha   90.00
_cell.angle_beta   90.00
_cell.angle_gamma   90.00
#
_symmetry.space_group_name_H-M   'P 1'
#
loop_
_entity.id
_entity.type
_entity.pdbx_description
1 polymer ?
#
loop_
_entity_poly.entity_id
_entity_poly.type
_entity_poly.pdbx_seq_one_letter_code
_entity_poly.pdbx_strand_id
1 'polypeptide(L)'
;MWSVSSILTGLLSFMVSSSQLTMDNSPTTGSVTTTVDEKQRLAKSSLAFNCKNATFRKMFPEYVEKYEQQQLAENPVPEQVSLVPRQKEKSRPLLEKDGIEGLNKVEAPRDIKHHRRQSFPTWMVVLLVSVFGIVMALPLLQL
;
A
#
# COMPACT_ATOMS: atom_id res chain seq x y z
N MET A 1 33.94 -16.35 -7.87
CA MET A 1 32.77 -15.55 -8.31
C MET A 1 31.70 -15.70 -7.24
N TRP A 2 31.07 -14.62 -6.76
CA TRP A 2 29.95 -14.73 -5.81
C TRP A 2 28.65 -15.06 -6.55
N SER A 3 27.85 -15.96 -5.99
CA SER A 3 26.50 -16.26 -6.51
C SER A 3 25.46 -15.32 -5.90
N VAL A 4 24.34 -15.10 -6.60
CA VAL A 4 23.21 -14.32 -6.06
C VAL A 4 22.78 -14.86 -4.70
N SER A 5 22.69 -16.18 -4.54
CA SER A 5 22.35 -16.82 -3.26
C SER A 5 23.34 -16.44 -2.16
N SER A 6 24.65 -16.46 -2.45
CA SER A 6 25.66 -16.09 -1.45
C SER A 6 25.57 -14.61 -1.03
N ILE A 7 25.21 -13.72 -1.95
CA ILE A 7 24.99 -12.30 -1.66
C ILE A 7 23.74 -12.11 -0.78
N LEU A 8 22.62 -12.75 -1.13
CA LEU A 8 21.38 -12.67 -0.36
C LEU A 8 21.55 -13.22 1.07
N THR A 9 22.25 -14.36 1.21
CA THR A 9 22.56 -14.94 2.52
C THR A 9 23.46 -14.01 3.34
N GLY A 10 24.46 -13.39 2.70
CA GLY A 10 25.32 -12.39 3.36
C GLY A 10 24.51 -11.19 3.87
N LEU A 11 23.65 -10.62 3.02
CA LEU A 11 22.79 -9.49 3.39
C LEU A 11 21.86 -9.83 4.57
N LEU A 12 21.24 -11.02 4.56
CA LEU A 12 20.39 -11.45 5.66
C LEU A 12 21.18 -11.58 6.97
N SER A 13 22.39 -12.13 6.92
CA SER A 13 23.29 -12.22 8.08
C SER A 13 23.59 -10.84 8.67
N PHE A 14 23.89 -9.85 7.83
CA PHE A 14 24.10 -8.46 8.28
C PHE A 14 22.83 -7.85 8.90
N MET A 15 21.66 -8.04 8.28
CA MET A 15 20.39 -7.53 8.80
C MET A 15 20.06 -8.12 10.17
N VAL A 16 20.27 -9.42 10.35
CA VAL A 16 20.00 -10.11 11.62
C VAL A 16 21.05 -9.81 12.68
N SER A 17 22.33 -9.70 12.30
CA SER A 17 23.42 -9.34 13.22
C SER A 17 23.20 -7.96 13.86
N SER A 18 22.68 -6.99 13.11
CA SER A 18 22.27 -5.68 13.64
C SER A 18 21.01 -5.70 14.52
N SER A 19 20.27 -6.83 14.51
CA SER A 19 19.01 -7.00 15.22
C SER A 19 19.12 -7.80 16.50
N GLN A 20 20.10 -8.70 16.57
CA GLN A 20 20.38 -9.53 17.73
C GLN A 20 21.46 -8.86 18.57
N LEU A 21 21.44 -9.13 19.88
CA LEU A 21 22.46 -8.79 20.88
C LEU A 21 23.86 -9.38 20.57
N THR A 22 24.17 -9.69 19.32
CA THR A 22 25.52 -10.06 18.88
C THR A 22 26.37 -8.79 18.80
N MET A 23 27.58 -8.90 19.33
CA MET A 23 28.53 -7.86 19.76
C MET A 23 28.97 -6.81 18.71
N ASP A 24 28.38 -6.81 17.52
CA ASP A 24 28.97 -6.25 16.31
C ASP A 24 28.05 -5.14 15.73
N ASN A 25 27.64 -4.18 16.56
CA ASN A 25 26.85 -3.01 16.13
C ASN A 25 27.67 -2.00 15.31
N SER A 26 28.55 -2.48 14.44
CA SER A 26 29.30 -1.61 13.53
C SER A 26 28.32 -0.86 12.62
N PRO A 27 28.32 0.49 12.62
CA PRO A 27 27.42 1.26 11.77
C PRO A 27 27.72 0.95 10.32
N THR A 28 26.79 0.30 9.64
CA THR A 28 26.86 0.11 8.19
C THR A 28 26.12 1.28 7.54
N THR A 29 26.65 1.81 6.44
CA THR A 29 26.00 2.91 5.71
C THR A 29 24.53 2.57 5.42
N GLY A 30 23.62 3.41 5.90
CA GLY A 30 22.17 3.23 5.74
C GLY A 30 21.49 2.38 6.83
N SER A 31 22.21 1.89 7.84
CA SER A 31 21.58 1.25 9.00
C SER A 31 20.89 2.27 9.90
N VAL A 32 19.80 1.86 10.53
CA VAL A 32 19.05 2.66 11.51
C VAL A 32 18.89 1.84 12.78
N THR A 33 19.25 2.41 13.91
CA THR A 33 19.06 1.79 15.23
C THR A 33 17.66 2.10 15.74
N THR A 34 16.87 1.05 16.00
CA THR A 34 15.52 1.13 16.58
C THR A 34 15.35 0.10 17.69
N THR A 35 14.31 0.24 18.51
CA THR A 35 14.01 -0.72 19.58
C THR A 35 13.50 -2.05 19.01
N VAL A 36 13.60 -3.12 19.81
CA VAL A 36 13.05 -4.43 19.45
C VAL A 36 11.54 -4.36 19.22
N ASP A 37 10.83 -3.63 20.07
CA ASP A 37 9.38 -3.43 19.95
C ASP A 37 9.00 -2.74 18.64
N GLU A 38 9.77 -1.73 18.23
CA GLU A 38 9.55 -1.06 16.95
C GLU A 38 9.80 -2.01 15.77
N LYS A 39 10.87 -2.81 15.82
CA LYS A 39 11.14 -3.85 14.79
C LYS A 39 10.00 -4.86 14.71
N GLN A 40 9.48 -5.32 15.86
CA GLN A 40 8.34 -6.24 15.90
C GLN A 40 7.06 -5.60 15.35
N ARG A 41 6.79 -4.34 15.68
CA ARG A 41 5.64 -3.58 15.15
C ARG A 41 5.73 -3.45 13.63
N LEU A 42 6.89 -3.06 13.12
CA LEU A 42 7.15 -2.95 11.68
C LEU A 42 6.99 -4.31 11.00
N ALA A 43 7.54 -5.39 11.58
CA ALA A 43 7.39 -6.74 11.06
C ALA A 43 5.90 -7.14 10.92
N LYS A 44 5.07 -6.88 11.94
CA LYS A 44 3.62 -7.14 11.90
C LYS A 44 2.91 -6.35 10.79
N SER A 45 3.28 -5.08 10.59
CA SER A 45 2.68 -4.22 9.56
C SER A 45 3.23 -4.46 8.14
N SER A 46 4.39 -5.12 8.02
CA SER A 46 5.14 -5.19 6.76
C SER A 46 4.39 -5.92 5.64
N LEU A 47 3.64 -6.98 5.98
CA LEU A 47 2.90 -7.76 4.99
C LEU A 47 1.80 -6.92 4.34
N ALA A 48 0.97 -6.25 5.14
CA ALA A 48 -0.08 -5.36 4.66
C ALA A 48 0.50 -4.19 3.83
N PHE A 49 1.67 -3.67 4.20
CA PHE A 49 2.37 -2.66 3.43
C PHE A 49 2.82 -3.20 2.07
N ASN A 50 3.45 -4.37 2.04
CA ASN A 50 3.94 -5.01 0.81
C ASN A 50 2.82 -5.38 -0.15
N CYS A 51 1.70 -5.92 0.34
CA CYS A 51 0.55 -6.29 -0.48
C CYS A 51 -0.10 -5.11 -1.22
N LYS A 52 0.11 -3.86 -0.78
CA LYS A 52 -0.34 -2.66 -1.52
C LYS A 52 0.47 -2.39 -2.78
N ASN A 53 1.67 -2.94 -2.89
CA ASN A 53 2.56 -2.73 -4.03
C ASN A 53 2.24 -3.72 -5.16
N ALA A 54 1.95 -3.20 -6.37
CA ALA A 54 1.59 -4.04 -7.52
C ALA A 54 2.73 -4.99 -7.95
N THR A 55 3.98 -4.57 -7.89
CA THR A 55 5.14 -5.40 -8.21
C THR A 55 5.31 -6.53 -7.21
N PHE A 56 5.15 -6.24 -5.91
CA PHE A 56 5.22 -7.27 -4.86
C PHE A 56 4.17 -8.36 -5.09
N ARG A 57 2.91 -7.97 -5.33
CA ARG A 57 1.83 -8.92 -5.62
C ARG A 57 2.11 -9.80 -6.84
N LYS A 58 2.74 -9.23 -7.88
CA LYS A 58 3.09 -9.98 -9.10
C LYS A 58 4.24 -10.97 -8.88
N MET A 59 5.24 -10.59 -8.08
CA MET A 59 6.45 -11.38 -7.86
C MET A 59 6.27 -12.44 -6.76
N PHE A 60 5.40 -12.17 -5.78
CA PHE A 60 5.23 -12.96 -4.55
C PHE A 60 3.74 -13.20 -4.22
N PRO A 61 2.96 -13.83 -5.12
CA PRO A 61 1.52 -14.04 -4.94
C PRO A 61 1.17 -14.85 -3.69
N GLU A 62 2.02 -15.80 -3.28
CA GLU A 62 1.83 -16.65 -2.10
C GLU A 62 1.72 -15.86 -0.79
N TYR A 63 2.37 -14.70 -0.71
CA TYR A 63 2.28 -13.82 0.44
C TYR A 63 0.98 -12.99 0.45
N VAL A 64 0.39 -12.74 -0.72
CA VAL A 64 -0.91 -12.09 -0.84
C VAL A 64 -2.00 -13.01 -0.34
N GLU A 65 -1.97 -14.29 -0.75
CA GLU A 65 -2.91 -15.30 -0.27
C GLU A 65 -2.82 -15.47 1.25
N LYS A 66 -1.60 -15.52 1.80
CA LYS A 66 -1.38 -15.55 3.25
C LYS A 66 -1.98 -14.34 3.96
N TYR A 67 -1.87 -13.15 3.36
CA TYR A 67 -2.45 -11.94 3.93
C TYR A 67 -3.98 -12.01 3.93
N GLU A 68 -4.61 -12.46 2.85
CA GLU A 68 -6.05 -12.63 2.77
C GLU A 68 -6.59 -13.63 3.80
N GLN A 69 -5.88 -14.75 4.01
CA GLN A 69 -6.22 -15.73 5.05
C GLN A 69 -6.17 -15.13 6.46
N GLN A 70 -5.17 -14.29 6.76
CA GLN A 70 -5.08 -13.60 8.05
C GLN A 70 -6.26 -12.65 8.27
N GLN A 71 -6.67 -11.91 7.23
CA GLN A 71 -7.80 -10.98 7.31
C GLN A 71 -9.14 -11.69 7.56
N LEU A 72 -9.32 -12.89 7.00
CA LEU A 72 -10.50 -13.73 7.22
C LEU A 72 -10.53 -14.31 8.65
N ALA A 73 -9.37 -14.68 9.20
CA ALA A 73 -9.28 -15.22 10.56
C ALA A 73 -9.52 -14.15 11.64
N GLU A 74 -9.11 -12.89 11.39
CA GLU A 74 -9.28 -11.77 12.34
C GLU A 74 -10.70 -11.19 12.33
N ASN A 75 -11.48 -11.41 11.26
CA ASN A 75 -12.91 -11.06 11.19
C ASN A 75 -13.78 -12.32 11.22
N PRO A 76 -14.11 -12.88 12.40
CA PRO A 76 -15.23 -13.80 12.50
C PRO A 76 -16.52 -13.01 12.24
N VAL A 77 -17.00 -13.05 11.00
CA VAL A 77 -18.34 -12.58 10.64
C VAL A 77 -19.36 -13.33 11.50
N PRO A 78 -20.29 -12.66 12.21
CA PRO A 78 -21.49 -13.32 12.69
C PRO A 78 -22.33 -13.73 11.48
N GLU A 79 -22.52 -15.03 11.31
CA GLU A 79 -23.31 -15.66 10.25
C GLU A 79 -24.83 -15.48 10.49
N GLN A 80 -25.63 -15.70 9.42
CA GLN A 80 -27.08 -16.11 9.37
C GLN A 80 -28.08 -14.94 9.05
N VAL A 81 -29.04 -14.96 8.10
CA VAL A 81 -29.75 -15.98 7.27
C VAL A 81 -30.42 -15.30 6.03
N SER A 82 -30.47 -15.95 4.84
CA SER A 82 -31.75 -16.35 4.15
C SER A 82 -31.69 -16.55 2.62
N LEU A 83 -31.58 -17.83 2.24
CA LEU A 83 -32.41 -18.61 1.28
C LEU A 83 -32.65 -18.15 -0.18
N VAL A 84 -32.00 -18.88 -1.11
CA VAL A 84 -32.55 -19.63 -2.28
C VAL A 84 -33.41 -18.91 -3.37
N PRO A 85 -33.30 -19.31 -4.67
CA PRO A 85 -33.64 -18.49 -5.84
C PRO A 85 -35.13 -18.51 -6.26
N ARG A 86 -35.61 -17.43 -6.88
CA ARG A 86 -36.94 -17.38 -7.53
C ARG A 86 -36.83 -17.04 -9.03
N GLN A 87 -37.06 -18.04 -9.87
CA GLN A 87 -37.41 -17.89 -11.29
C GLN A 87 -38.84 -17.35 -11.47
N LYS A 88 -39.04 -16.47 -12.46
CA LYS A 88 -40.28 -16.22 -13.23
C LYS A 88 -39.91 -15.30 -14.41
N GLU A 89 -39.55 -15.81 -15.58
CA GLU A 89 -40.39 -16.19 -16.74
C GLU A 89 -40.95 -15.01 -17.55
N LYS A 90 -40.93 -15.19 -18.89
CA LYS A 90 -41.39 -14.36 -20.04
C LYS A 90 -40.35 -13.35 -20.57
N SER A 91 -39.90 -13.35 -21.83
CA SER A 91 -40.41 -13.94 -23.07
C SER A 91 -39.25 -14.07 -24.09
N ARG A 92 -39.33 -15.08 -24.97
CA ARG A 92 -38.48 -15.30 -26.17
C ARG A 92 -39.26 -14.83 -27.41
N PRO A 93 -38.63 -14.51 -28.56
CA PRO A 93 -38.08 -15.52 -29.49
C PRO A 93 -36.71 -15.13 -30.12
N LEU A 94 -35.74 -16.06 -30.17
CA LEU A 94 -35.39 -16.92 -31.32
C LEU A 94 -34.51 -16.20 -32.38
N LEU A 95 -33.19 -16.44 -32.34
CA LEU A 95 -32.40 -16.87 -33.51
C LEU A 95 -31.06 -17.46 -33.06
N GLU A 96 -30.84 -18.67 -33.56
CA GLU A 96 -29.70 -19.57 -33.40
C GLU A 96 -28.56 -19.18 -34.35
N LYS A 97 -27.30 -19.16 -33.87
CA LYS A 97 -26.14 -19.60 -34.66
C LYS A 97 -24.89 -19.87 -33.80
N ASP A 98 -24.36 -21.06 -34.00
CA ASP A 98 -23.10 -21.65 -33.54
C ASP A 98 -21.85 -20.75 -33.52
N GLY A 99 -20.97 -21.04 -32.55
CA GLY A 99 -19.66 -21.59 -32.89
C GLY A 99 -18.41 -20.68 -32.84
N ILE A 100 -17.56 -21.01 -31.85
CA ILE A 100 -16.09 -21.11 -31.92
C ILE A 100 -15.22 -19.84 -31.69
N GLU A 101 -14.51 -19.92 -30.54
CA GLU A 101 -13.11 -19.61 -30.24
C GLU A 101 -12.45 -18.28 -30.65
N GLY A 102 -11.76 -17.71 -29.66
CA GLY A 102 -10.39 -17.23 -29.86
C GLY A 102 -10.21 -15.73 -30.07
N LEU A 103 -9.44 -15.14 -29.15
CA LEU A 103 -8.33 -14.23 -29.41
C LEU A 103 -8.42 -12.88 -28.68
N ASN A 104 -7.45 -12.73 -27.77
CA ASN A 104 -6.75 -11.52 -27.38
C ASN A 104 -7.29 -10.21 -27.96
N LYS A 105 -7.88 -9.39 -27.09
CA LYS A 105 -7.96 -7.95 -27.33
C LYS A 105 -7.46 -7.22 -26.09
N VAL A 106 -6.30 -6.59 -26.30
CA VAL A 106 -5.71 -5.57 -25.46
C VAL A 106 -6.76 -4.52 -25.13
N GLU A 107 -6.96 -4.28 -23.84
CA GLU A 107 -7.63 -3.09 -23.34
C GLU A 107 -6.83 -2.59 -22.14
N ALA A 108 -5.89 -1.68 -22.39
CA ALA A 108 -5.44 -0.76 -21.37
C ALA A 108 -6.61 0.17 -21.06
N PRO A 109 -6.90 0.47 -19.79
CA PRO A 109 -7.27 1.86 -19.54
C PRO A 109 -6.85 2.39 -18.15
N ARG A 110 -6.41 3.66 -18.19
CA ARG A 110 -6.54 4.74 -17.19
C ARG A 110 -5.41 4.92 -16.18
N ASP A 111 -4.48 5.79 -16.57
CA ASP A 111 -3.84 6.77 -15.69
C ASP A 111 -4.85 7.40 -14.73
N ILE A 112 -4.77 7.03 -13.44
CA ILE A 112 -5.42 7.77 -12.36
C ILE A 112 -4.39 8.79 -11.86
N LYS A 113 -4.39 9.95 -12.53
CA LYS A 113 -3.73 11.16 -12.04
C LYS A 113 -4.37 11.54 -10.71
N HIS A 114 -3.79 11.10 -9.59
CA HIS A 114 -4.18 11.56 -8.27
C HIS A 114 -3.81 13.05 -8.13
N HIS A 115 -4.74 13.93 -8.47
CA HIS A 115 -4.74 15.31 -8.03
C HIS A 115 -4.95 15.32 -6.51
N ARG A 116 -3.85 15.18 -5.76
CA ARG A 116 -3.81 15.41 -4.32
C ARG A 116 -4.11 16.88 -4.11
N ARG A 117 -5.39 17.23 -3.89
CA ARG A 117 -5.77 18.54 -3.37
C ARG A 117 -5.03 18.71 -2.04
N GLN A 118 -3.97 19.50 -2.04
CA GLN A 118 -3.39 20.01 -0.81
C GLN A 118 -4.41 21.00 -0.26
N SER A 119 -5.19 20.58 0.72
CA SER A 119 -5.85 21.53 1.60
C SER A 119 -4.74 22.30 2.29
N PHE A 120 -4.59 23.57 1.91
CA PHE A 120 -3.64 24.46 2.56
C PHE A 120 -3.96 24.47 4.05
N PRO A 121 -2.98 24.16 4.92
CA PRO A 121 -3.23 24.14 6.35
C PRO A 121 -3.69 25.53 6.78
N THR A 122 -4.72 25.61 7.62
CA THR A 122 -5.27 26.89 8.11
C THR A 122 -4.19 27.80 8.69
N TRP A 123 -3.13 27.22 9.27
CA TRP A 123 -1.97 27.96 9.76
C TRP A 123 -1.21 28.74 8.67
N MET A 124 -1.15 28.23 7.44
CA MET A 124 -0.58 28.97 6.31
C MET A 124 -1.44 30.18 5.92
N VAL A 125 -2.77 30.07 6.01
CA VAL A 125 -3.67 31.20 5.74
C VAL A 125 -3.49 32.28 6.79
N VAL A 126 -3.38 31.90 8.07
CA VAL A 126 -3.10 32.84 9.18
C VAL A 126 -1.74 33.51 9.00
N LEU A 127 -0.71 32.75 8.63
CA LEU A 127 0.63 33.28 8.34
C LEU A 127 0.59 34.30 7.19
N LEU A 128 -0.13 33.99 6.11
CA LEU A 128 -0.26 34.86 4.94
C LEU A 128 -0.97 36.18 5.29
N VAL A 129 -2.07 36.12 6.04
CA VAL A 129 -2.81 37.31 6.50
C VAL A 129 -1.96 38.15 7.46
N SER A 130 -1.19 37.51 8.35
CA SER A 130 -0.29 38.21 9.28
C SER A 130 0.81 38.97 8.54
N VAL A 131 1.47 38.36 7.56
CA VAL A 131 2.52 39.02 6.77
C VAL A 131 1.95 40.17 5.95
N PHE A 132 0.81 39.95 5.30
CA PHE A 132 0.16 40.97 4.49
C PHE A 132 -0.32 42.16 5.33
N GLY A 133 -0.89 41.91 6.52
CA GLY A 133 -1.30 42.97 7.44
C GLY A 133 -0.13 43.85 7.90
N ILE A 134 1.03 43.25 8.19
CA ILE A 134 2.24 44.00 8.56
C ILE A 134 2.70 44.89 7.39
N VAL A 135 2.79 44.33 6.17
CA VAL A 135 3.20 45.09 4.97
C VAL A 135 2.26 46.26 4.69
N MET A 136 0.95 46.07 4.86
CA MET A 136 -0.05 47.11 4.66
C MET A 136 -0.07 48.18 5.78
N ALA A 137 0.49 47.88 6.96
CA ALA A 137 0.61 48.84 8.05
C ALA A 137 1.90 49.69 7.98
N LEU A 138 2.92 49.24 7.24
CA LEU A 138 4.18 49.99 7.05
C LEU A 138 3.97 51.41 6.48
N PRO A 139 3.08 51.64 5.48
CA PRO A 139 2.80 52.98 4.97
C PRO A 139 2.09 53.91 5.97
N LEU A 140 1.37 53.34 6.95
CA LEU A 140 0.63 54.12 7.95
C LEU A 140 1.51 54.60 9.11
N LEU A 141 2.70 54.00 9.28
CA LEU A 141 3.66 54.36 10.34
C LEU A 141 4.69 55.40 9.88
N GLN A 142 4.62 55.85 8.62
CA GLN A 142 5.47 56.91 8.06
C GLN A 142 4.76 58.25 7.89
N LEU A 143 3.57 58.42 8.50
CA LEU A 143 2.87 59.69 8.64
C LEU A 143 2.97 60.19 10.08
#